data_AF-A0A7C6P4R3-F1
#
_entry.id   AF-A0A7C6P4R3-F1
#
_cell.length_a   1.000
_cell.length_b   1.000
_cell.length_c   1.000
_cell.angle_alpha   90.00
_cell.angle_beta   90.00
_cell.angle_gamma   90.00
#
_symmetry.space_group_name_H-M   'P 1'
#
loop_
_entity.id
_entity.type
_entity.pdbx_description
1 polymer ?
#
loop_
_entity_poly.entity_id
_entity_poly.type
_entity_poly.pdbx_seq_one_letter_code
_entity_poly.pdbx_strand_id
1 'polypeptide(L)'
;MRIILFSAIFLLGSLFTKENHLTAVVYQMISNVQAELRNLPELRTEIHTQDTIESDKPDIAAKKELSPMDALDIIKEQYAANFQKVGLTEDTYYYQLEDTGYYLAYEEETEASTDYLIHLYEFVEDEPEIGIGHTVTYGWYRVDRETGRITEMLQY
;
A
#
# COMPACT_ATOMS: atom_id res chain seq x y z
N MET A 1 -14.26 18.00 -16.56
CA MET A 1 -13.96 16.55 -16.56
C MET A 1 -13.84 16.11 -15.10
N ARG A 2 -14.47 14.98 -14.78
CA ARG A 2 -14.68 14.45 -13.43
C ARG A 2 -13.34 14.22 -12.72
N ILE A 3 -13.17 14.74 -11.51
CA ILE A 3 -12.30 14.12 -10.50
C ILE A 3 -13.22 13.30 -9.63
N ILE A 4 -13.21 11.98 -9.84
CA ILE A 4 -13.84 11.02 -8.95
C ILE A 4 -12.90 10.86 -7.77
N LEU A 5 -13.25 11.47 -6.64
CA LEU A 5 -12.96 10.91 -5.33
C LEU A 5 -13.76 9.61 -5.23
N PHE A 6 -13.14 8.50 -4.79
CA PHE A 6 -13.73 7.47 -3.89
C PHE A 6 -12.89 6.20 -3.99
N SER A 7 -12.07 5.92 -2.98
CA SER A 7 -11.76 4.56 -2.50
C SER A 7 -11.05 4.66 -1.14
N ALA A 8 -11.83 4.91 -0.10
CA ALA A 8 -11.37 4.76 1.29
C ALA A 8 -12.54 4.30 2.16
N ILE A 9 -13.26 3.26 1.75
CA ILE A 9 -14.19 2.50 2.61
C ILE A 9 -14.22 1.06 2.08
N PHE A 10 -14.12 0.07 3.00
CA PHE A 10 -13.97 -1.40 2.87
C PHE A 10 -12.52 -1.84 3.19
N LEU A 11 -12.19 -2.59 4.25
CA LEU A 11 -12.95 -3.40 5.20
C LEU A 11 -12.29 -3.31 6.60
N LEU A 12 -13.06 -2.92 7.62
CA LEU A 12 -12.86 -3.40 8.99
C LEU A 12 -14.15 -4.11 9.38
N GLY A 13 -14.20 -5.39 9.02
CA GLY A 13 -15.37 -6.23 9.16
C GLY A 13 -14.95 -7.66 9.46
N SER A 14 -14.48 -7.90 10.69
CA SER A 14 -14.92 -9.00 11.57
C SER A 14 -13.83 -9.36 12.58
N LEU A 15 -14.04 -9.05 13.85
CA LEU A 15 -14.29 -10.11 14.83
C LEU A 15 -14.95 -9.53 16.08
N PHE A 16 -16.03 -10.19 16.46
CA PHE A 16 -16.94 -9.87 17.53
C PHE A 16 -16.30 -10.25 18.88
N THR A 17 -16.36 -9.39 19.88
CA THR A 17 -16.59 -9.85 21.27
C THR A 17 -17.22 -8.76 22.11
N LYS A 18 -18.05 -9.24 23.03
CA LYS A 18 -19.08 -8.57 23.82
C LYS A 18 -18.63 -7.33 24.59
N GLU A 19 -19.65 -6.50 24.85
CA GLU A 19 -19.71 -5.36 25.77
C GLU A 19 -19.06 -4.07 25.26
N ASN A 20 -19.92 -3.06 25.03
CA ASN A 20 -19.84 -1.75 25.68
C ASN A 20 -20.59 -0.70 24.84
N HIS A 21 -21.38 0.14 25.51
CA HIS A 21 -22.14 1.29 24.99
C HIS A 21 -21.32 2.29 24.13
N LEU A 22 -20.01 2.10 24.04
CA LEU A 22 -19.07 2.90 23.25
C LEU A 22 -19.25 2.72 21.73
N THR A 23 -19.68 1.55 21.25
CA THR A 23 -19.86 1.31 19.81
C THR A 23 -20.99 2.16 19.23
N ALA A 24 -22.10 2.34 19.95
CA ALA A 24 -23.23 3.15 19.51
C ALA A 24 -22.87 4.64 19.37
N VAL A 25 -22.04 5.18 20.28
CA VAL A 25 -21.61 6.59 20.23
C VAL A 25 -20.70 6.85 19.04
N VAL A 26 -19.78 5.93 18.74
CA VAL A 26 -18.89 6.03 17.57
C VAL A 26 -19.70 5.98 16.28
N TYR A 27 -20.68 5.09 16.16
CA TYR A 27 -21.58 5.05 14.99
C TYR A 27 -22.37 6.35 14.82
N GLN A 28 -22.87 6.94 15.92
CA GLN A 28 -23.59 8.21 15.84
C GLN A 28 -22.69 9.37 15.41
N MET A 29 -21.46 9.45 15.95
CA MET A 29 -20.50 10.48 15.56
C MET A 29 -20.12 10.41 14.08
N ILE A 30 -19.88 9.20 13.55
CA ILE A 30 -19.58 9.00 12.12
C ILE A 30 -20.75 9.44 11.24
N SER A 31 -21.99 9.14 11.63
CA SER A 31 -23.18 9.55 10.87
C SER A 31 -23.39 11.07 10.84
N ASN A 32 -23.07 11.76 11.94
CA ASN A 32 -23.20 13.22 12.03
C ASN A 32 -22.16 13.94 11.16
N VAL A 33 -20.90 13.47 11.17
CA VAL A 33 -19.82 14.02 10.32
C VAL A 33 -20.15 13.82 8.83
N GLN A 34 -20.73 12.67 8.45
CA GLN A 34 -21.17 12.42 7.07
C GLN A 34 -22.34 13.30 6.61
N ALA A 35 -23.22 13.71 7.54
CA ALA A 35 -24.31 14.63 7.23
C ALA A 35 -23.82 16.09 7.06
N GLU A 36 -22.80 16.49 7.81
CA GLU A 36 -22.22 17.83 7.75
C GLU A 36 -21.41 18.06 6.46
N LEU A 37 -20.71 17.02 5.98
CA LEU A 37 -20.01 17.03 4.68
C LEU A 37 -20.96 17.14 3.47
N ARG A 38 -22.25 16.79 3.61
CA ARG A 38 -23.25 16.96 2.53
C ARG A 38 -23.75 18.39 2.35
N ASN A 39 -23.55 19.27 3.35
CA ASN A 39 -24.15 20.61 3.37
C ASN A 39 -23.13 21.73 3.13
N LEU A 40 -21.90 21.43 2.71
CA LEU A 40 -20.92 22.46 2.36
C LEU A 40 -21.22 23.04 0.97
N PRO A 41 -21.40 24.37 0.83
CA PRO A 41 -21.54 25.01 -0.48
C PRO A 41 -20.19 24.99 -1.19
N GLU A 42 -20.13 24.36 -2.36
CA GLU A 42 -18.92 24.30 -3.19
C GLU A 42 -18.41 25.70 -3.55
N LEU A 43 -17.15 25.98 -3.22
CA LEU A 43 -16.47 27.21 -3.62
C LEU A 43 -16.28 27.19 -5.15
N ARG A 44 -17.14 27.94 -5.86
CA ARG A 44 -16.96 28.25 -7.29
C ARG A 44 -15.71 29.11 -7.47
N THR A 45 -14.67 28.56 -8.07
CA THR A 45 -13.68 29.34 -8.83
C THR A 45 -14.05 29.30 -10.31
N GLU A 46 -14.48 30.46 -10.82
CA GLU A 46 -14.65 30.74 -12.24
C GLU A 46 -13.30 30.68 -12.95
N ILE A 47 -13.21 29.90 -14.03
CA ILE A 47 -12.15 30.06 -15.03
C ILE A 47 -12.85 30.24 -16.38
N HIS A 48 -12.72 31.46 -16.90
CA HIS A 48 -13.21 31.92 -18.19
C HIS A 48 -12.35 31.32 -19.32
N THR A 49 -13.05 30.84 -20.35
CA THR A 49 -12.62 30.07 -21.52
C THR A 49 -11.79 30.88 -22.51
N GLN A 50 -10.89 30.22 -23.27
CA GLN A 50 -10.84 30.35 -24.74
C GLN A 50 -10.01 29.23 -25.39
N ASP A 51 -10.72 28.48 -26.27
CA ASP A 51 -10.35 27.80 -27.52
C ASP A 51 -9.20 26.75 -27.51
N THR A 52 -9.44 25.47 -27.82
CA THR A 52 -10.00 24.94 -29.07
C THR A 52 -10.48 23.49 -28.84
N ILE A 53 -11.66 23.13 -29.34
CA ILE A 53 -12.20 21.76 -29.33
C ILE A 53 -11.76 21.08 -30.62
N GLU A 54 -11.09 19.92 -30.53
CA GLU A 54 -11.16 18.92 -31.61
C GLU A 54 -11.00 17.48 -31.10
N SER A 55 -11.99 16.66 -31.47
CA SER A 55 -11.95 15.21 -31.71
C SER A 55 -11.95 14.20 -30.54
N ASP A 56 -13.15 13.72 -30.22
CA ASP A 56 -13.54 12.33 -29.94
C ASP A 56 -12.45 11.27 -29.61
N LYS A 57 -12.38 10.89 -28.34
CA LYS A 57 -12.12 9.50 -27.89
C LYS A 57 -12.62 9.34 -26.45
N PRO A 58 -13.33 8.26 -26.08
CA PRO A 58 -13.63 8.00 -24.67
C PRO A 58 -12.30 7.73 -23.97
N ASP A 59 -11.89 8.66 -23.13
CA ASP A 59 -10.71 8.55 -22.28
C ASP A 59 -11.01 7.47 -21.22
N ILE A 60 -10.72 6.21 -21.56
CA ILE A 60 -10.65 5.13 -20.60
C ILE A 60 -9.44 5.48 -19.74
N ALA A 61 -9.68 6.13 -18.59
CA ALA A 61 -8.64 6.51 -17.65
C ALA A 61 -7.68 5.33 -17.44
N ALA A 62 -6.45 5.46 -17.95
CA ALA A 62 -5.42 4.45 -17.76
C ALA A 62 -5.22 4.29 -16.25
N LYS A 63 -5.64 3.13 -15.74
CA LYS A 63 -5.43 2.76 -14.34
C LYS A 63 -3.91 2.76 -14.11
N LYS A 64 -3.42 3.67 -13.26
CA LYS A 64 -2.00 3.78 -12.95
C LYS A 64 -1.56 2.48 -12.26
N GLU A 65 -0.62 1.77 -12.88
CA GLU A 65 0.04 0.60 -12.29
C GLU A 65 0.84 1.02 -11.04
N LEU A 66 0.83 0.19 -10.01
CA LEU A 66 1.67 0.39 -8.82
C LEU A 66 3.14 0.27 -9.21
N SER A 67 4.02 1.00 -8.53
CA SER A 67 5.45 0.75 -8.65
C SER A 67 5.88 -0.41 -7.73
N PRO A 68 7.05 -1.03 -7.97
CA PRO A 68 7.60 -2.05 -7.07
C PRO A 68 7.76 -1.54 -5.63
N MET A 69 8.11 -0.27 -5.49
CA MET A 69 8.30 0.39 -4.19
C MET A 69 6.97 0.66 -3.49
N ASP A 70 5.90 1.01 -4.23
CA ASP A 70 4.56 1.11 -3.65
C ASP A 70 4.10 -0.27 -3.13
N ALA A 71 4.38 -1.35 -3.86
CA ALA A 71 4.08 -2.70 -3.40
C ALA A 71 4.86 -3.10 -2.14
N LEU A 72 6.14 -2.72 -2.06
CA LEU A 72 6.95 -2.93 -0.87
C LEU A 72 6.39 -2.16 0.35
N ASP A 73 5.95 -0.92 0.15
CA ASP A 73 5.32 -0.10 1.19
C ASP A 73 4.04 -0.74 1.74
N ILE A 74 3.19 -1.30 0.85
CA ILE A 74 1.96 -2.02 1.25
C ILE A 74 2.32 -3.21 2.16
N ILE A 75 3.31 -4.04 1.81
CA ILE A 75 3.73 -5.17 2.64
C ILE A 75 4.30 -4.68 3.97
N LYS A 76 5.11 -3.61 3.95
CA LYS A 76 5.68 -3.02 5.15
C LYS A 76 4.59 -2.57 6.12
N GLU A 77 3.56 -1.90 5.64
CA GLU A 77 2.45 -1.43 6.49
C GLU A 77 1.71 -2.58 7.16
N GLN A 78 1.55 -3.71 6.47
CA GLN A 78 0.76 -4.84 6.95
C GLN A 78 1.55 -5.82 7.83
N TYR A 79 2.81 -6.11 7.50
CA TYR A 79 3.56 -7.22 8.13
C TYR A 79 4.83 -6.77 8.87
N ALA A 80 5.32 -5.55 8.64
CA ALA A 80 6.62 -5.08 9.14
C ALA A 80 6.56 -3.61 9.59
N ALA A 81 5.50 -3.21 10.30
CA ALA A 81 5.21 -1.81 10.60
C ALA A 81 6.33 -1.08 11.38
N ASN A 82 7.11 -1.83 12.15
CA ASN A 82 8.25 -1.38 12.95
C ASN A 82 9.59 -1.33 12.18
N PHE A 83 9.62 -1.73 10.91
CA PHE A 83 10.84 -1.65 10.11
C PHE A 83 11.06 -0.21 9.65
N GLN A 84 12.32 0.18 9.58
CA GLN A 84 12.78 1.48 9.15
C GLN A 84 13.19 1.43 7.68
N LYS A 85 12.90 2.51 6.94
CA LYS A 85 13.27 2.64 5.53
C LYS A 85 14.78 2.85 5.41
N VAL A 86 15.45 2.00 4.65
CA VAL A 86 16.87 2.11 4.33
C VAL A 86 17.01 2.33 2.83
N GLY A 87 17.36 3.55 2.46
CA GLY A 87 17.48 3.96 1.05
C GLY A 87 18.89 3.74 0.51
N LEU A 88 18.97 3.16 -0.69
CA LEU A 88 20.17 3.22 -1.53
C LEU A 88 20.11 4.46 -2.44
N THR A 89 18.92 4.78 -2.93
CA THR A 89 18.56 5.99 -3.70
C THR A 89 17.10 6.39 -3.39
N GLU A 90 16.62 7.51 -3.93
CA GLU A 90 15.21 7.91 -3.79
C GLU A 90 14.24 6.90 -4.42
N ASP A 91 14.69 6.21 -5.48
CA ASP A 91 13.88 5.28 -6.29
C ASP A 91 14.11 3.80 -5.93
N THR A 92 15.02 3.50 -5.00
CA THR A 92 15.35 2.11 -4.63
C THR A 92 15.75 2.01 -3.18
N TYR A 93 14.97 1.23 -2.43
CA TYR A 93 15.13 1.07 -1.00
C TYR A 93 14.59 -0.28 -0.53
N TYR A 94 14.97 -0.63 0.71
CA TYR A 94 14.41 -1.76 1.45
C TYR A 94 14.04 -1.31 2.85
N TYR A 95 13.45 -2.21 3.63
CA TYR A 95 13.10 -1.99 5.01
C TYR A 95 13.90 -2.93 5.91
N GLN A 96 14.36 -2.44 7.05
CA GLN A 96 15.13 -3.22 8.02
C GLN A 96 14.63 -2.94 9.44
N LEU A 97 14.61 -3.96 10.30
CA LEU A 97 14.46 -3.74 11.73
C LEU A 97 15.81 -3.37 12.36
N GLU A 98 15.85 -2.24 13.07
CA GLU A 98 17.08 -1.66 13.64
C GLU A 98 17.85 -2.65 14.53
N ASP A 99 19.17 -2.67 14.39
CA ASP A 99 20.10 -3.54 15.12
C ASP A 99 19.81 -5.05 15.01
N THR A 100 19.16 -5.46 13.91
CA THR A 100 18.88 -6.86 13.63
C THR A 100 19.25 -7.26 12.20
N GLY A 101 19.25 -8.57 11.95
CA GLY A 101 19.37 -9.13 10.61
C GLY A 101 18.05 -9.24 9.84
N TYR A 102 16.94 -8.62 10.28
CA TYR A 102 15.65 -8.74 9.59
C TYR A 102 15.46 -7.70 8.50
N TYR A 103 15.10 -8.16 7.30
CA TYR A 103 14.96 -7.37 6.09
C TYR A 103 13.62 -7.65 5.40
N LEU A 104 13.08 -6.61 4.78
CA LEU A 104 11.97 -6.68 3.85
C LEU A 104 12.38 -5.97 2.56
N ALA A 105 12.48 -6.72 1.47
CA ALA A 105 12.99 -6.22 0.20
C ALA A 105 12.10 -6.65 -0.97
N TYR A 106 12.07 -5.81 -2.01
CA TYR A 106 11.56 -6.20 -3.32
C TYR A 106 12.62 -7.05 -4.03
N GLU A 107 12.21 -8.22 -4.49
CA GLU A 107 13.05 -9.09 -5.33
C GLU A 107 12.71 -8.81 -6.79
N GLU A 108 13.74 -8.52 -7.57
CA GLU A 108 13.58 -8.27 -9.00
C GLU A 108 13.05 -9.53 -9.70
N GLU A 109 11.78 -9.52 -10.08
CA GLU A 109 11.23 -10.56 -10.95
C GLU A 109 11.37 -10.18 -12.43
N THR A 110 11.53 -11.20 -13.27
CA THR A 110 11.52 -11.08 -14.73
C THR A 110 10.26 -10.37 -15.23
N GLU A 111 10.39 -9.54 -16.27
CA GLU A 111 9.33 -8.68 -16.85
C GLU A 111 7.99 -9.37 -17.20
N ALA A 112 7.93 -10.71 -17.20
CA ALA A 112 6.74 -11.48 -17.54
C ALA A 112 5.76 -11.71 -16.38
N SER A 113 6.08 -11.31 -15.14
CA SER A 113 5.17 -11.51 -14.01
C SER A 113 4.13 -10.39 -13.88
N THR A 114 2.90 -10.76 -13.52
CA THR A 114 1.80 -9.81 -13.27
C THR A 114 1.83 -9.22 -11.87
N ASP A 115 2.74 -9.72 -11.02
CA ASP A 115 2.84 -9.39 -9.60
C ASP A 115 4.25 -8.87 -9.30
N TYR A 116 4.41 -8.19 -8.17
CA TYR A 116 5.71 -7.91 -7.55
C TYR A 116 6.00 -8.93 -6.46
N LEU A 117 7.25 -9.39 -6.38
CA LEU A 117 7.70 -10.33 -5.35
C LEU A 117 8.40 -9.57 -4.23
N ILE A 118 7.92 -9.75 -3.01
CA ILE A 118 8.49 -9.15 -1.81
C ILE A 118 8.93 -10.27 -0.87
N HIS A 119 10.15 -10.13 -0.34
CA HIS A 119 10.80 -11.11 0.53
C HIS A 119 10.96 -10.54 1.93
N LEU A 120 10.38 -11.22 2.93
CA LEU A 120 10.65 -10.99 4.34
C LEU A 120 11.58 -12.08 4.85
N TYR A 121 12.77 -11.69 5.28
CA TYR A 121 13.81 -12.61 5.68
C TYR A 121 14.69 -12.09 6.80
N GLU A 122 15.47 -12.98 7.37
CA GLU A 122 16.61 -12.67 8.23
C GLU A 122 17.88 -13.13 7.54
N PHE A 123 18.90 -12.27 7.52
CA PHE A 123 20.26 -12.66 7.18
C PHE A 123 21.00 -12.98 8.47
N VAL A 124 21.47 -14.22 8.58
CA VAL A 124 22.24 -14.71 9.72
C VAL A 124 23.69 -14.88 9.25
N GLU A 125 24.59 -14.14 9.88
CA GLU A 125 26.02 -14.22 9.60
C GLU A 125 26.62 -15.48 10.27
N ASP A 126 27.17 -16.38 9.47
CA ASP A 126 27.78 -17.63 9.93
C ASP A 126 29.28 -17.46 10.19
N GLU A 127 29.96 -16.70 9.33
CA GLU A 127 31.39 -16.42 9.40
C GLU A 127 31.65 -14.90 9.34
N PRO A 128 31.64 -14.20 10.50
CA PRO A 128 31.76 -12.74 10.53
C PRO A 128 33.06 -12.16 9.99
N GLU A 129 34.12 -12.97 9.96
CA GLU A 129 35.43 -12.56 9.46
C GLU A 129 35.44 -12.35 7.94
N ILE A 130 34.51 -12.98 7.22
CA ILE A 130 34.43 -12.97 5.76
C ILE A 130 33.05 -12.53 5.24
N GLY A 131 32.12 -12.19 6.14
CA GLY A 131 30.79 -11.72 5.79
C GLY A 131 29.91 -12.79 5.12
N ILE A 132 30.19 -14.07 5.37
CA ILE A 132 29.38 -15.18 4.82
C ILE A 132 28.29 -15.53 5.83
N GLY A 133 27.09 -15.75 5.32
CA GLY A 133 25.94 -16.14 6.09
C GLY A 133 24.88 -16.83 5.23
N HIS A 134 23.72 -17.06 5.83
CA HIS A 134 22.56 -17.62 5.16
C HIS A 134 21.31 -16.80 5.43
N THR A 135 20.30 -17.03 4.58
CA THR A 135 19.01 -16.35 4.66
C THR A 135 17.95 -17.28 5.22
N VAL A 136 17.28 -16.87 6.29
CA VAL A 136 16.08 -17.51 6.84
C VAL A 136 14.86 -16.77 6.31
N THR A 137 14.00 -17.46 5.58
CA THR A 137 12.79 -16.82 5.01
C THR A 137 11.61 -16.95 5.97
N TYR A 138 10.96 -15.81 6.26
CA TYR A 138 9.72 -15.77 7.03
C TYR A 138 8.49 -15.56 6.15
N GLY A 139 8.65 -14.90 5.00
CA GLY A 139 7.52 -14.57 4.14
C GLY A 139 7.93 -14.34 2.69
N TRP A 140 7.13 -14.89 1.79
CA TRP A 140 7.11 -14.53 0.38
C TRP A 140 5.73 -13.97 0.05
N TYR A 141 5.70 -12.76 -0.49
CA TYR A 141 4.46 -12.07 -0.82
C TYR A 141 4.45 -11.69 -2.29
N ARG A 142 3.33 -11.98 -2.96
CA ARG A 142 3.03 -11.43 -4.27
C ARG A 142 2.05 -10.29 -4.15
N VAL A 143 2.36 -9.17 -4.78
CA VAL A 143 1.48 -8.01 -4.84
C VAL A 143 1.06 -7.78 -6.28
N ASP A 144 -0.24 -7.90 -6.55
CA ASP A 144 -0.79 -7.64 -7.87
C ASP A 144 -0.52 -6.19 -8.29
N ARG A 145 0.10 -6.00 -9.45
CA ARG A 145 0.62 -4.69 -9.90
C ARG A 145 -0.47 -3.65 -10.13
N GLU A 146 -1.71 -4.07 -10.38
CA GLU A 146 -2.78 -3.12 -10.64
C GLU A 146 -3.66 -2.84 -9.42
N THR A 147 -3.80 -3.82 -8.52
CA THR A 147 -4.78 -3.78 -7.44
C THR A 147 -4.15 -3.67 -6.05
N GLY A 148 -2.85 -3.96 -5.93
CA GLY A 148 -2.17 -4.04 -4.63
C GLY A 148 -2.59 -5.25 -3.80
N ARG A 149 -3.33 -6.21 -4.38
CA ARG A 149 -3.80 -7.38 -3.67
C ARG A 149 -2.62 -8.27 -3.30
N ILE A 150 -2.50 -8.58 -2.01
CA ILE A 150 -1.44 -9.41 -1.45
C ILE A 150 -1.83 -10.88 -1.50
N THR A 151 -0.92 -11.73 -1.96
CA THR A 151 -0.98 -13.19 -1.86
C THR A 151 0.24 -13.69 -1.11
N GLU A 152 0.02 -14.28 0.06
CA GLU A 152 1.05 -14.97 0.84
C GLU A 152 1.38 -16.31 0.19
N MET A 153 2.67 -16.59 -0.05
CA MET A 153 3.10 -17.81 -0.74
C MET A 153 3.56 -18.92 0.20
N LEU A 154 3.98 -18.61 1.42
CA LEU A 154 4.34 -19.62 2.41
C LEU A 154 3.11 -20.02 3.21
N GLN A 155 2.71 -21.29 3.09
CA GLN A 155 1.71 -21.93 3.94
C GLN A 155 2.43 -22.92 4.86
N TYR A 156 2.28 -22.74 6.17
CA TYR A 156 2.75 -23.66 7.21
C TYR A 156 1.79 -24.83 7.41
#